data_AF-A0A940AMN6-F1
#
_entry.id   AF-A0A940AMN6-F1
#
_cell.length_a   1.000
_cell.length_b   1.000
_cell.length_c   1.000
_cell.angle_alpha   90.00
_cell.angle_beta   90.00
_cell.angle_gamma   90.00
#
_symmetry.space_group_name_H-M   'P 1'
#
loop_
_entity.id
_entity.type
_entity.pdbx_description
1 polymer ?
#
loop_
_entity_poly.entity_id
_entity_poly.type
_entity_poly.pdbx_seq_one_letter_code
_entity_poly.pdbx_strand_id
1 'polypeptide(L)'
;MKRKLKIAGIVLALIVAVPIAVLLVLSLFSAAVRNKLKLVVNVPAGRINEGIYKIVDNPDYPDAYIKVSGKSFQVFNFDMNVYWRQQQYDLILRIQNNENTLFDTGYTESQLWEMSDLNKLYVDKPYRYDPQLREKEKMLYYNYPCLSEGNLFGVYLVYDALRDTLILSRYGIEVQFKK
;
A
#
# COMPACT_ATOMS: atom_id res chain seq x y z
N MET A 1 -23.92 60.38 -29.22
CA MET A 1 -23.86 59.00 -29.75
C MET A 1 -22.53 58.28 -29.49
N LYS A 2 -21.36 58.88 -29.79
CA LYS A 2 -20.03 58.23 -29.67
C LYS A 2 -19.63 57.72 -28.26
N ARG A 3 -20.06 58.37 -27.17
CA ARG A 3 -19.77 57.93 -25.77
C ARG A 3 -20.48 56.63 -25.39
N LYS A 4 -21.74 56.43 -25.83
CA LYS A 4 -22.51 55.21 -25.53
C LYS A 4 -21.93 53.97 -26.24
N LEU A 5 -21.42 54.12 -27.46
CA LEU A 5 -20.74 53.03 -28.19
C LEU A 5 -19.42 52.61 -27.52
N LYS A 6 -18.63 53.55 -26.99
CA LYS A 6 -17.39 53.23 -26.26
C LYS A 6 -17.66 52.45 -24.97
N ILE A 7 -18.68 52.83 -24.21
CA ILE A 7 -19.05 52.15 -22.97
C ILE A 7 -19.57 50.73 -23.27
N ALA A 8 -20.41 50.57 -24.30
CA ALA A 8 -20.91 49.27 -24.73
C ALA A 8 -19.78 48.32 -25.18
N GLY A 9 -18.78 48.84 -25.92
CA GLY A 9 -17.60 48.05 -26.33
C GLY A 9 -16.72 47.61 -25.15
N ILE A 10 -16.55 48.46 -24.14
CA ILE A 10 -15.80 48.14 -22.92
C ILE A 10 -16.54 47.09 -22.07
N VAL A 11 -17.86 47.23 -21.94
CA VAL A 11 -18.70 46.27 -21.20
C VAL A 11 -18.70 44.91 -21.91
N LEU A 12 -18.82 44.86 -23.23
CA LEU A 12 -18.75 43.61 -24.00
C LEU A 12 -17.37 42.94 -23.89
N ALA A 13 -16.28 43.73 -23.95
CA ALA A 13 -14.93 43.23 -23.78
C ALA A 13 -14.69 42.66 -22.36
N LEU A 14 -15.23 43.29 -21.32
CA LEU A 14 -15.17 42.79 -19.94
C LEU A 14 -16.00 41.50 -19.77
N ILE A 15 -17.20 41.42 -20.35
CA ILE A 15 -18.05 40.23 -20.29
C ILE A 15 -17.39 39.02 -20.95
N VAL A 16 -16.57 39.21 -21.99
CA VAL A 16 -15.85 38.13 -22.67
C VAL A 16 -14.49 37.84 -22.02
N ALA A 17 -13.76 38.86 -21.58
CA ALA A 17 -12.42 38.70 -20.99
C ALA A 17 -12.45 38.07 -19.59
N VAL A 18 -13.46 38.37 -18.77
CA VAL A 18 -13.56 37.84 -17.40
C VAL A 18 -13.76 36.32 -17.38
N PRO A 19 -14.67 35.71 -18.16
CA PRO A 19 -14.80 34.24 -18.24
C PRO A 19 -13.53 33.54 -18.74
N ILE A 20 -12.84 34.14 -19.73
CA ILE A 20 -11.58 33.59 -20.26
C ILE A 20 -10.49 33.62 -19.19
N ALA A 21 -10.37 34.71 -18.43
CA ALA A 21 -9.43 34.81 -17.33
C ALA A 21 -9.74 33.79 -16.22
N VAL A 22 -11.01 33.57 -15.88
CA VAL A 22 -11.42 32.54 -14.90
C VAL A 22 -11.09 31.14 -15.39
N LEU A 23 -11.33 30.83 -16.67
CA LEU A 23 -10.96 29.54 -17.27
C LEU A 23 -9.43 29.32 -17.28
N LEU A 24 -8.65 30.37 -17.53
CA LEU A 24 -7.19 30.32 -17.46
C LEU A 24 -6.69 30.11 -16.03
N VAL A 25 -7.29 30.77 -15.04
CA VAL A 25 -6.95 30.55 -13.62
C VAL A 25 -7.32 29.13 -13.20
N LEU A 26 -8.48 28.61 -13.58
CA LEU A 26 -8.88 27.23 -13.30
C LEU A 26 -7.99 26.20 -14.01
N SER A 27 -7.57 26.47 -15.24
CA SER A 27 -6.65 25.58 -15.97
C SER A 27 -5.26 25.57 -15.35
N LEU A 28 -4.74 26.74 -14.95
CA LEU A 28 -3.47 26.86 -14.22
C LEU A 28 -3.55 26.23 -12.83
N PHE A 29 -4.66 26.40 -12.11
CA PHE A 29 -4.86 25.78 -10.79
C PHE A 29 -4.96 24.26 -10.90
N SER A 30 -5.72 23.74 -11.87
CA SER A 30 -5.80 22.30 -12.12
C SER A 30 -4.48 21.71 -12.63
N ALA A 31 -3.68 22.46 -13.38
CA ALA A 31 -2.32 22.07 -13.78
C ALA A 31 -1.36 22.10 -12.59
N ALA A 32 -1.43 23.10 -11.72
CA ALA A 32 -0.64 23.20 -10.49
C ALA A 32 -0.98 22.11 -9.49
N VAL A 33 -2.26 21.78 -9.31
CA VAL A 33 -2.74 20.65 -8.51
C VAL A 33 -2.25 19.33 -9.10
N ARG A 34 -2.36 19.13 -10.42
CA ARG A 34 -1.81 17.93 -11.11
C ARG A 34 -0.29 17.82 -11.00
N ASN A 35 0.44 18.93 -11.10
CA ASN A 35 1.90 18.95 -10.98
C ASN A 35 2.36 18.76 -9.53
N LYS A 36 1.66 19.32 -8.53
CA LYS A 36 1.88 18.97 -7.12
C LYS A 36 1.60 17.49 -6.86
N LEU A 37 0.55 16.94 -7.46
CA LEU A 37 0.25 15.50 -7.37
C LEU A 37 1.37 14.66 -7.99
N LYS A 38 1.93 15.07 -9.13
CA LYS A 38 3.10 14.41 -9.74
C LYS A 38 4.39 14.57 -8.93
N LEU A 39 4.60 15.71 -8.26
CA LEU A 39 5.79 15.98 -7.44
C LEU A 39 5.74 15.26 -6.07
N VAL A 40 4.55 15.06 -5.50
CA VAL A 40 4.36 14.26 -4.28
C VAL A 40 4.50 12.76 -4.59
N VAL A 41 4.10 12.33 -5.78
CA VAL A 41 4.26 10.94 -6.25
C VAL A 41 5.58 10.79 -7.00
N ASN A 42 6.68 11.08 -6.33
CA ASN A 42 8.01 10.66 -6.76
C ASN A 42 8.44 9.39 -6.01
N VAL A 43 7.47 8.52 -5.70
CA VAL A 43 7.77 7.16 -5.25
C VAL A 43 8.35 6.42 -6.46
N PRO A 44 9.65 6.06 -6.44
CA PRO A 44 10.24 5.28 -7.53
C PRO A 44 9.38 4.04 -7.73
N ALA A 45 8.95 3.78 -8.97
CA ALA A 45 7.94 2.78 -9.30
C ALA A 45 8.14 1.48 -8.48
N GLY A 46 7.23 1.23 -7.54
CA GLY A 46 7.20 0.00 -6.74
C GLY A 46 8.10 -0.05 -5.51
N ARG A 47 8.58 1.08 -4.99
CA ARG A 47 9.26 1.13 -3.69
C ARG A 47 8.32 1.66 -2.61
N ILE A 48 8.48 1.14 -1.40
CA ILE A 48 7.83 1.70 -0.21
C ILE A 48 8.72 2.83 0.30
N ASN A 49 8.12 3.96 0.73
CA ASN A 49 8.90 5.04 1.32
C ASN A 49 9.58 4.55 2.60
N GLU A 50 10.88 4.78 2.74
CA GLU A 50 11.63 4.38 3.93
C GLU A 50 11.14 5.12 5.18
N GLY A 51 11.26 4.48 6.34
CA GLY A 51 10.87 5.06 7.62
C GLY A 51 10.18 4.08 8.56
N ILE A 52 9.58 4.63 9.61
CA ILE A 52 8.85 3.89 10.64
C ILE A 52 7.36 4.19 10.46
N TYR A 53 6.55 3.14 10.32
CA TYR A 53 5.11 3.19 10.23
C TYR A 53 4.55 2.62 11.53
N LYS A 54 3.86 3.44 12.32
CA LYS A 54 3.28 3.03 13.60
C LYS A 54 1.91 2.42 13.39
N ILE A 55 1.53 1.43 14.19
CA ILE A 55 0.20 0.82 14.10
C ILE A 55 -0.90 1.87 14.34
N VAL A 56 -2.06 1.64 13.75
CA VAL A 56 -3.24 2.50 13.88
C VAL A 56 -4.37 1.67 14.46
N ASP A 57 -5.12 2.26 15.40
CA ASP A 57 -6.35 1.71 15.97
C ASP A 57 -6.23 0.26 16.51
N ASN A 58 -5.08 -0.08 17.11
CA ASN A 58 -4.84 -1.39 17.73
C ASN A 58 -4.48 -1.25 19.22
N PRO A 59 -5.44 -1.46 20.15
CA PRO A 59 -5.21 -1.28 21.58
C PRO A 59 -4.36 -2.39 22.22
N ASP A 60 -4.31 -3.58 21.61
CA ASP A 60 -3.56 -4.72 22.13
C ASP A 60 -2.05 -4.58 21.88
N TYR A 61 -1.67 -3.83 20.84
CA TYR A 61 -0.28 -3.61 20.44
C TYR A 61 0.04 -2.13 20.19
N PRO A 62 -0.11 -1.22 21.17
CA PRO A 62 -0.02 0.23 20.96
C PRO A 62 1.35 0.71 20.47
N ASP A 63 2.41 -0.06 20.76
CA ASP A 63 3.80 0.25 20.40
C ASP A 63 4.29 -0.49 19.16
N ALA A 64 3.39 -1.17 18.43
CA ALA A 64 3.72 -1.88 17.20
C ALA A 64 4.12 -0.94 16.07
N TYR A 65 5.13 -1.33 15.30
CA TYR A 65 5.55 -0.58 14.13
C TYR A 65 6.20 -1.46 13.06
N ILE A 66 6.21 -0.96 11.83
CA ILE A 66 6.98 -1.52 10.72
C ILE A 66 8.10 -0.54 10.38
N LYS A 67 9.34 -1.04 10.32
CA LYS A 67 10.48 -0.28 9.81
C LYS A 67 10.78 -0.71 8.38
N VAL A 68 10.79 0.24 7.45
CA VAL A 68 11.15 0.04 6.05
C VAL A 68 12.52 0.64 5.77
N SER A 69 13.39 -0.14 5.15
CA SER A 69 14.75 0.26 4.75
C SER A 69 15.10 -0.39 3.42
N GLY A 70 15.31 0.41 2.37
CA GLY A 70 15.52 -0.07 1.01
C GLY A 70 14.38 -0.96 0.52
N LYS A 71 14.72 -2.19 0.15
CA LYS A 71 13.76 -3.23 -0.31
C LYS A 71 13.38 -4.21 0.80
N SER A 72 13.50 -3.80 2.05
CA SER A 72 13.18 -4.64 3.19
C SER A 72 12.27 -3.93 4.17
N PHE A 73 11.48 -4.72 4.89
CA PHE A 73 10.75 -4.28 6.06
C PHE A 73 10.89 -5.28 7.20
N GLN A 74 10.66 -4.84 8.43
CA GLN A 74 10.58 -5.70 9.60
C GLN A 74 9.47 -5.17 10.52
N VAL A 75 8.73 -6.09 11.13
CA VAL A 75 7.66 -5.81 12.08
C VAL A 75 8.23 -5.87 13.49
N PHE A 76 7.84 -4.94 14.36
CA PHE A 76 8.30 -4.85 15.74
C PHE A 76 7.12 -4.72 16.70
N ASN A 77 7.28 -5.27 17.91
CA ASN A 77 6.30 -5.21 19.00
C ASN A 77 4.89 -5.66 18.59
N PHE A 78 4.79 -6.60 17.66
CA PHE A 78 3.53 -7.13 17.16
C PHE A 78 3.66 -8.63 16.97
N ASP A 79 2.73 -9.41 17.53
CA ASP A 79 2.70 -10.85 17.36
C ASP A 79 1.84 -11.20 16.15
N MET A 80 2.47 -11.47 15.02
CA MET A 80 1.78 -11.85 13.79
C MET A 80 1.11 -13.21 13.89
N ASN A 81 1.59 -14.09 14.78
CA ASN A 81 1.03 -15.42 14.91
C ASN A 81 -0.37 -15.39 15.53
N VAL A 82 -0.64 -14.46 16.43
CA VAL A 82 -1.96 -14.27 17.04
C VAL A 82 -3.05 -14.01 16.00
N TYR A 83 -2.73 -13.31 14.92
CA TYR A 83 -3.71 -12.91 13.91
C TYR A 83 -3.87 -13.95 12.79
N TRP A 84 -2.77 -14.54 12.31
CA TRP A 84 -2.81 -15.28 11.03
C TRP A 84 -2.26 -16.71 11.07
N ARG A 85 -1.55 -17.13 12.12
CA ARG A 85 -0.85 -18.45 12.13
C ARG A 85 -1.80 -19.62 11.94
N GLN A 86 -2.92 -19.64 12.66
CA GLN A 86 -3.87 -20.76 12.58
C GLN A 86 -4.45 -20.90 11.17
N GLN A 87 -4.92 -19.79 10.58
CA GLN A 87 -5.50 -19.79 9.23
C GLN A 87 -4.46 -20.19 8.18
N GLN A 88 -3.21 -19.79 8.38
CA GLN A 88 -2.09 -20.21 7.55
C GLN A 88 -1.84 -21.71 7.68
N TYR A 89 -1.74 -22.24 8.89
CA TYR A 89 -1.61 -23.68 9.14
C TYR A 89 -2.76 -24.48 8.51
N ASP A 90 -4.00 -24.05 8.70
CA ASP A 90 -5.18 -24.73 8.14
C ASP A 90 -5.14 -24.75 6.60
N LEU A 91 -4.68 -23.67 5.97
CA LEU A 91 -4.50 -23.63 4.51
C LEU A 91 -3.41 -24.62 4.08
N ILE A 92 -2.28 -24.64 4.78
CA ILE A 92 -1.16 -25.53 4.48
C ILE A 92 -1.60 -26.99 4.58
N LEU A 93 -2.27 -27.34 5.68
CA LEU A 93 -2.78 -28.67 5.93
C LEU A 93 -3.80 -29.10 4.86
N ARG A 94 -4.70 -28.19 4.45
CA ARG A 94 -5.65 -28.44 3.36
C ARG A 94 -4.97 -28.70 2.01
N ILE A 95 -3.90 -27.96 1.68
CA ILE A 95 -3.18 -28.17 0.43
C ILE A 95 -2.46 -29.52 0.46
N GLN A 96 -1.77 -29.84 1.56
CA GLN A 96 -1.06 -31.12 1.70
C GLN A 96 -2.02 -32.32 1.63
N ASN A 97 -3.21 -32.21 2.22
CA ASN A 97 -4.19 -33.30 2.27
C ASN A 97 -5.09 -33.38 1.02
N ASN A 98 -4.90 -32.51 0.02
CA ASN A 98 -5.73 -32.53 -1.19
C ASN A 98 -5.17 -33.53 -2.21
N GLU A 99 -5.87 -34.65 -2.37
CA GLU A 99 -5.53 -35.74 -3.30
C GLU A 99 -5.42 -35.29 -4.77
N ASN A 100 -6.00 -34.14 -5.15
CA ASN A 100 -5.94 -33.58 -6.50
C ASN A 100 -4.81 -32.57 -6.74
N THR A 101 -4.02 -32.27 -5.70
CA THR A 101 -2.82 -31.45 -5.86
C THR A 101 -1.59 -32.35 -5.95
N LEU A 102 -0.73 -32.13 -6.95
CA LEU A 102 0.57 -32.81 -7.10
C LEU A 102 1.58 -32.46 -5.97
N PHE A 103 1.13 -31.83 -4.89
CA PHE A 103 1.93 -31.37 -3.75
C PHE A 103 1.78 -32.33 -2.57
N ASP A 104 2.21 -33.58 -2.73
CA ASP A 104 2.64 -34.35 -1.55
C ASP A 104 4.01 -33.81 -1.14
N THR A 105 3.99 -32.94 -0.15
CA THR A 105 5.20 -32.29 0.36
C THR A 105 6.00 -33.20 1.30
N GLY A 106 5.42 -34.32 1.77
CA GLY A 106 6.01 -35.20 2.76
C GLY A 106 6.24 -34.57 4.14
N TYR A 107 5.69 -33.39 4.42
CA TYR A 107 5.87 -32.72 5.71
C TYR A 107 4.95 -33.30 6.78
N THR A 108 5.48 -33.42 8.00
CA THR A 108 4.69 -33.72 9.19
C THR A 108 3.88 -32.50 9.63
N GLU A 109 2.79 -32.70 10.37
CA GLU A 109 2.01 -31.59 10.94
C GLU A 109 2.85 -30.63 11.78
N SER A 110 3.84 -31.14 12.52
CA SER A 110 4.77 -30.31 13.29
C SER A 110 5.61 -29.40 12.39
N GLN A 111 6.10 -29.93 11.26
CA GLN A 111 6.85 -29.13 10.29
C GLN A 111 5.94 -28.07 9.64
N LEU A 112 4.68 -28.41 9.33
CA LEU A 112 3.71 -27.44 8.83
C LEU A 112 3.44 -26.33 9.84
N TRP A 113 3.30 -26.68 11.12
CA TRP A 113 3.12 -25.71 12.19
C TRP A 113 4.33 -24.78 12.34
N GLU A 114 5.55 -25.30 12.19
CA GLU A 114 6.76 -24.47 12.18
C GLU A 114 6.83 -23.55 10.97
N MET A 115 6.46 -24.02 9.78
CA MET A 115 6.42 -23.23 8.55
C MET A 115 5.36 -22.11 8.59
N SER A 116 4.32 -22.29 9.40
CA SER A 116 3.26 -21.29 9.63
C SER A 116 3.68 -20.14 10.56
N ASP A 117 4.86 -20.21 11.19
CA ASP A 117 5.33 -19.19 12.13
C ASP A 117 5.73 -17.88 11.42
N LEU A 118 4.85 -16.89 11.49
CA LEU A 118 5.02 -15.60 10.85
C LEU A 118 5.98 -14.67 11.58
N ASN A 119 6.14 -14.83 12.89
CA ASN A 119 7.10 -14.03 13.65
C ASN A 119 8.53 -14.34 13.19
N LYS A 120 8.84 -15.62 12.95
CA LYS A 120 10.14 -16.03 12.37
C LYS A 120 10.42 -15.42 10.99
N LEU A 121 9.39 -15.07 10.24
CA LEU A 121 9.52 -14.55 8.87
C LEU A 121 9.64 -13.03 8.82
N TYR A 122 8.89 -12.32 9.67
CA TYR A 122 8.70 -10.87 9.55
C TYR A 122 9.05 -10.08 10.81
N VAL A 123 9.09 -10.72 11.98
CA VAL A 123 9.37 -10.08 13.27
C VAL A 123 10.83 -10.29 13.66
N ASP A 124 11.31 -11.53 13.61
CA ASP A 124 12.66 -11.89 14.08
C ASP A 124 13.76 -11.36 13.16
N LYS A 125 13.43 -11.12 11.89
CA LYS A 125 14.38 -10.65 10.87
C LYS A 125 13.70 -9.78 9.81
N PRO A 126 14.46 -8.91 9.13
CA PRO A 126 13.96 -8.18 7.98
C PRO A 126 13.55 -9.12 6.84
N TYR A 127 12.36 -8.89 6.30
CA TYR A 127 11.88 -9.50 5.08
C TYR A 127 12.22 -8.62 3.88
N ARG A 128 12.81 -9.21 2.84
CA ARG A 128 13.14 -8.53 1.60
C ARG A 128 12.04 -8.76 0.57
N TYR A 129 11.27 -7.71 0.27
CA TYR A 129 10.22 -7.77 -0.75
C TYR A 129 10.79 -7.52 -2.14
N ASP A 130 10.13 -8.06 -3.17
CA ASP A 130 10.46 -7.75 -4.56
C ASP A 130 9.51 -6.67 -5.13
N PRO A 131 10.01 -5.45 -5.39
CA PRO A 131 9.28 -4.40 -6.11
C PRO A 131 8.67 -4.84 -7.44
N GLN A 132 9.22 -5.85 -8.11
CA GLN A 132 8.76 -6.29 -9.43
C GLN A 132 7.53 -7.20 -9.35
N LEU A 133 7.36 -7.94 -8.26
CA LEU A 133 6.20 -8.81 -8.01
C LEU A 133 4.97 -8.04 -7.52
N ARG A 134 5.00 -6.71 -7.57
CA ARG A 134 3.88 -5.88 -7.12
C ARG A 134 2.70 -5.97 -8.08
N GLU A 135 1.51 -6.07 -7.50
CA GLU A 135 0.28 -5.83 -8.23
C GLU A 135 -0.15 -4.38 -8.01
N LYS A 136 -0.35 -3.65 -9.11
CA LYS A 136 -0.85 -2.27 -9.07
C LYS A 136 -2.37 -2.29 -9.17
N GLU A 137 -3.04 -2.28 -8.02
CA GLU A 137 -4.51 -2.32 -7.98
C GLU A 137 -5.14 -0.96 -8.30
N LYS A 138 -4.49 0.15 -7.92
CA LYS A 138 -4.91 1.54 -8.21
C LYS A 138 -3.69 2.42 -8.49
N MET A 139 -3.88 3.68 -8.91
CA MET A 139 -2.75 4.55 -9.31
C MET A 139 -1.62 4.65 -8.27
N LEU A 140 -1.93 4.52 -6.97
CA LEU A 140 -1.01 4.69 -5.84
C LEU A 140 -1.11 3.57 -4.78
N TYR A 141 -1.74 2.44 -5.12
CA TYR A 141 -1.87 1.28 -4.25
C TYR A 141 -1.05 0.12 -4.82
N TYR A 142 -0.11 -0.38 -4.03
CA TYR A 142 0.81 -1.44 -4.42
C TYR A 142 0.66 -2.61 -3.47
N ASN A 143 0.32 -3.77 -4.01
CA ASN A 143 0.21 -5.02 -3.26
C ASN A 143 1.47 -5.86 -3.48
N TYR A 144 2.20 -6.18 -2.41
CA TYR A 144 3.42 -6.99 -2.45
C TYR A 144 3.13 -8.37 -1.84
N PRO A 145 3.11 -9.46 -2.65
CA PRO A 145 3.02 -10.80 -2.11
C PRO A 145 4.32 -11.14 -1.38
N CYS A 146 4.29 -11.13 -0.04
CA CYS A 146 5.48 -11.33 0.77
C CYS A 146 5.70 -12.83 1.04
N LEU A 147 5.75 -13.63 -0.02
CA LEU A 147 6.01 -15.07 0.04
C LEU A 147 7.54 -15.31 0.15
N SER A 148 8.02 -16.18 1.04
CA SER A 148 9.46 -16.50 1.11
C SER A 148 9.79 -17.72 0.25
N GLU A 149 11.04 -17.84 -0.21
CA GLU A 149 11.51 -19.10 -0.84
C GLU A 149 11.25 -20.28 0.10
N GLY A 150 10.57 -21.31 -0.40
CA GLY A 150 10.14 -22.47 0.40
C GLY A 150 8.87 -22.27 1.23
N ASN A 151 8.22 -21.10 1.18
CA ASN A 151 6.97 -20.84 1.88
C ASN A 151 5.93 -20.30 0.88
N LEU A 152 4.95 -21.12 0.49
CA LEU A 152 3.78 -20.71 -0.31
C LEU A 152 2.84 -19.76 0.47
N PHE A 153 3.30 -19.29 1.62
CA PHE A 153 2.50 -18.78 2.71
C PHE A 153 3.21 -17.56 3.33
N GLY A 154 2.42 -16.61 3.82
CA GLY A 154 2.91 -15.30 4.23
C GLY A 154 1.77 -14.29 4.38
N VAL A 155 2.07 -13.00 4.32
CA VAL A 155 1.06 -11.93 4.28
C VAL A 155 1.17 -11.11 2.99
N TYR A 156 0.12 -10.38 2.65
CA TYR A 156 0.24 -9.30 1.68
C TYR A 156 0.63 -8.03 2.41
N LEU A 157 1.65 -7.34 1.89
CA LEU A 157 1.96 -5.98 2.32
C LEU A 157 1.37 -5.02 1.29
N VAL A 158 0.35 -4.28 1.68
CA VAL A 158 -0.27 -3.26 0.82
C VAL A 158 0.28 -1.90 1.20
N TYR A 159 0.75 -1.15 0.22
CA TYR A 159 1.27 0.20 0.40
C TYR A 159 0.40 1.22 -0.33
N ASP A 160 -0.22 2.12 0.44
CA ASP A 160 -0.89 3.32 -0.05
C ASP A 160 0.10 4.50 -0.06
N ALA A 161 0.65 4.77 -1.23
CA ALA A 161 1.64 5.81 -1.44
C ALA A 161 1.06 7.24 -1.30
N LEU A 162 -0.26 7.42 -1.34
CA LEU A 162 -0.88 8.74 -1.15
C LEU A 162 -0.90 9.12 0.33
N ARG A 163 -1.04 8.14 1.21
CA ARG A 163 -1.25 8.33 2.66
C ARG A 163 -0.07 7.89 3.51
N ASP A 164 1.02 7.45 2.88
CA ASP A 164 2.16 6.79 3.54
C ASP A 164 1.66 5.75 4.57
N THR A 165 0.83 4.83 4.10
CA THR A 165 0.19 3.81 4.92
C THR A 165 0.57 2.42 4.42
N LEU A 166 0.88 1.54 5.36
CA LEU A 166 1.08 0.11 5.14
C LEU A 166 -0.06 -0.68 5.76
N ILE A 167 -0.47 -1.76 5.10
CA ILE A 167 -1.47 -2.69 5.61
C ILE A 167 -0.89 -4.08 5.48
N LEU A 168 -0.84 -4.82 6.59
CA LEU A 168 -0.63 -6.26 6.58
C LEU A 168 -2.01 -6.89 6.41
N SER A 169 -2.21 -7.64 5.31
CA SER A 169 -3.50 -8.23 4.96
C SER A 169 -3.36 -9.70 4.59
N ARG A 170 -4.21 -10.53 5.17
CA ARG A 170 -4.37 -11.95 4.82
C ARG A 170 -5.67 -12.46 5.42
N TYR A 171 -6.37 -13.35 4.72
CA TYR A 171 -7.58 -14.04 5.21
C TYR A 171 -8.70 -13.10 5.72
N GLY A 172 -8.82 -11.91 5.14
CA GLY A 172 -9.83 -10.90 5.55
C GLY A 172 -9.49 -10.16 6.84
N ILE A 173 -8.32 -10.40 7.43
CA ILE A 173 -7.80 -9.66 8.58
C ILE A 173 -6.78 -8.63 8.06
N GLU A 174 -6.99 -7.37 8.44
CA GLU A 174 -6.15 -6.24 8.05
C GLU A 174 -5.65 -5.49 9.27
N VAL A 175 -4.35 -5.20 9.29
CA VAL A 175 -3.72 -4.39 10.34
C VAL A 175 -2.99 -3.23 9.68
N GLN A 176 -3.36 -2.01 10.05
CA GLN A 176 -2.91 -0.79 9.42
C GLN A 176 -1.77 -0.13 10.21
N PHE A 177 -0.79 0.39 9.47
CA PHE A 177 0.33 1.16 9.98
C PHE A 177 0.49 2.45 9.19
N LYS A 178 0.80 3.55 9.85
CA LYS A 178 0.92 4.86 9.23
C LYS A 178 2.20 5.56 9.66
N LYS A 179 2.83 6.23 8.70
CA LYS A 179 4.04 7.03 8.92
C LYS A 179 3.72 8.37 9.59
#